data_AF-A0AB35VF20-F1
#
_entry.id   AF-A0AB35VF20-F1
#
_cell.length_a   1.000
_cell.length_b   1.000
_cell.length_c   1.000
_cell.angle_alpha   90.00
_cell.angle_beta   90.00
_cell.angle_gamma   90.00
#
_symmetry.space_group_name_H-M   'P 1'
#
loop_
_entity.id
_entity.type
_entity.pdbx_description
1 polymer ?
#
loop_
_entity_poly.entity_id
_entity_poly.type
_entity_poly.pdbx_seq_one_letter_code
_entity_poly.pdbx_strand_id
1 'polypeptide(L)'
;MRRPLALCLLTCLALQACSQSLPDRLGAPIEGYSHTSAAINYFMVNGNGGPNIGPYGGGGSQNCCVSLPRQWHPGLTVVVEWEKDP
;
A
#
# COMPACT_ATOMS: atom_id res chain seq x y z
N MET A 1 30.95 -28.21 35.41
CA MET A 1 29.49 -28.00 35.30
C MET A 1 29.16 -26.59 34.79
N ARG A 2 29.47 -26.23 33.53
CA ARG A 2 29.17 -24.88 32.97
C ARG A 2 28.71 -24.87 31.50
N ARG A 3 28.64 -26.03 30.85
CA ARG A 3 28.32 -26.18 29.42
C ARG A 3 26.82 -26.15 29.02
N PRO A 4 25.83 -26.49 29.88
CA PRO A 4 24.45 -26.56 29.41
C PRO A 4 23.82 -25.17 29.21
N LEU A 5 24.28 -24.17 29.98
CA LEU A 5 23.76 -22.80 29.90
C LEU A 5 24.10 -22.11 28.58
N ALA A 6 25.34 -22.31 28.09
CA ALA A 6 25.81 -21.72 26.83
C ALA A 6 25.08 -22.29 25.61
N LEU A 7 24.81 -23.59 25.60
CA LEU A 7 24.06 -24.24 24.51
C LEU A 7 22.60 -23.76 24.48
N CYS A 8 21.99 -23.60 25.65
CA CYS A 8 20.63 -23.10 25.79
C CYS A 8 20.50 -21.63 25.33
N LEU A 9 21.51 -20.80 25.64
CA LEU A 9 21.55 -19.40 25.20
C LEU A 9 21.66 -19.29 23.66
N LEU A 10 22.52 -20.10 23.05
CA LEU A 10 22.71 -20.16 21.59
C LEU A 10 21.43 -20.61 20.88
N THR A 11 20.70 -21.58 21.43
CA THR A 11 19.40 -21.99 20.89
C THR A 11 18.36 -20.87 21.00
N CYS A 12 18.28 -20.17 22.13
CA CYS A 12 17.32 -19.07 22.29
C CYS A 12 17.59 -17.89 21.34
N LEU A 13 18.86 -17.57 21.09
CA LEU A 13 19.28 -16.54 20.12
C LEU A 13 18.90 -16.94 18.68
N ALA A 14 19.02 -18.22 18.33
CA ALA A 14 18.62 -18.73 17.01
C ALA A 14 17.09 -18.67 16.79
N LEU A 15 16.28 -18.76 17.84
CA LEU A 15 14.82 -18.67 17.74
C LEU A 15 14.28 -17.24 17.52
N GLN A 16 15.09 -16.19 17.74
CA GLN A 16 14.65 -14.80 17.52
C GLN A 16 14.56 -14.43 16.03
N ALA A 17 15.12 -15.23 15.12
CA ALA A 17 15.10 -14.96 13.68
C ALA A 17 13.70 -15.09 13.03
N CYS A 18 12.71 -15.68 13.72
CA CYS A 18 11.37 -15.92 13.19
C CYS A 18 10.32 -14.88 13.62
N SER A 19 10.65 -13.86 14.40
CA SER A 19 9.69 -12.82 14.79
C SER A 19 9.68 -11.67 13.78
N GLN A 20 9.06 -11.86 12.61
CA GLN A 20 8.75 -10.74 11.73
C GLN A 20 7.58 -9.94 12.31
N SER A 21 7.84 -8.69 12.67
CA SER A 21 6.77 -7.75 13.00
C SER A 21 5.91 -7.48 11.77
N LEU A 22 4.59 -7.43 11.94
CA LEU A 22 3.70 -7.01 10.86
C LEU A 22 4.03 -5.57 10.43
N PRO A 23 3.99 -5.25 9.13
CA PRO A 23 4.24 -3.90 8.67
C PRO A 23 3.12 -2.96 9.15
N ASP A 24 3.48 -1.76 9.61
CA ASP A 24 2.49 -0.77 10.06
C ASP A 24 1.79 -0.05 8.90
N ARG A 25 2.32 -0.18 7.69
CA ARG A 25 1.72 0.34 6.46
C ARG A 25 1.67 -0.73 5.37
N LEU A 26 0.60 -0.69 4.58
CA LEU A 26 0.38 -1.58 3.44
C LEU A 26 0.32 -0.75 2.16
N GLY A 27 0.82 -1.31 1.06
CA GLY A 27 0.60 -0.77 -0.27
C GLY A 27 -0.77 -1.23 -0.79
N ALA A 28 -1.67 -0.29 -1.07
CA ALA A 28 -2.94 -0.59 -1.72
C ALA A 28 -2.88 -0.21 -3.21
N PRO A 29 -3.38 -1.06 -4.11
CA PRO A 29 -3.45 -0.74 -5.53
C PRO A 29 -4.40 0.44 -5.78
N ILE A 30 -4.08 1.23 -6.80
CA ILE A 30 -4.88 2.36 -7.26
C ILE A 30 -5.57 1.95 -8.55
N GLU A 31 -6.89 2.06 -8.57
CA GLU A 31 -7.75 1.80 -9.73
C GLU A 31 -8.69 2.99 -9.93
N GLY A 32 -8.92 3.36 -11.17
CA GLY A 32 -9.74 4.51 -11.54
C GLY A 32 -10.92 4.11 -12.41
N TYR A 33 -12.03 4.83 -12.26
CA TYR A 33 -13.24 4.68 -13.06
C TYR A 33 -13.85 6.05 -13.34
N SER A 34 -14.15 6.36 -14.60
CA SER A 34 -14.74 7.64 -15.02
C SER A 34 -16.17 7.43 -15.49
N HIS A 35 -17.10 8.22 -14.98
CA HIS A 35 -18.50 8.28 -15.43
C HIS A 35 -18.78 9.52 -16.29
N THR A 36 -17.74 10.14 -16.86
CA THR A 36 -17.84 11.39 -17.61
C THR A 36 -17.38 11.21 -19.06
N SER A 37 -17.78 12.15 -19.92
CA SER A 37 -17.36 12.17 -21.33
C SER A 37 -15.95 12.70 -21.56
N ALA A 38 -15.29 13.25 -20.55
CA ALA A 38 -13.91 13.72 -20.64
C ALA A 38 -12.95 12.62 -20.20
N ALA A 39 -11.77 12.55 -20.81
CA ALA A 39 -10.71 11.70 -20.29
C ALA A 39 -10.11 12.33 -19.02
N ILE A 40 -9.61 11.48 -18.13
CA ILE A 40 -8.79 11.90 -17.00
C ILE A 40 -7.34 11.81 -17.47
N ASN A 41 -6.71 12.98 -17.63
CA ASN A 41 -5.34 13.12 -18.12
C ASN A 41 -4.36 12.48 -17.14
N TYR A 42 -4.56 12.76 -15.86
CA TYR A 42 -3.83 12.11 -14.78
C TYR A 42 -4.64 12.16 -13.50
N PHE A 43 -4.33 11.23 -12.59
CA PHE A 43 -4.71 11.35 -11.20
C PHE A 43 -3.66 10.72 -10.30
N MET A 44 -3.61 11.18 -9.04
CA MET A 44 -2.71 10.69 -8.02
C MET A 44 -3.45 10.55 -6.69
N VAL A 45 -3.05 9.56 -5.90
CA VAL A 45 -3.53 9.33 -4.53
C VAL A 45 -2.33 9.44 -3.59
N ASN A 46 -2.31 10.44 -2.72
CA ASN A 46 -1.15 10.78 -1.88
C ASN A 46 0.17 10.83 -2.71
N GLY A 47 0.13 11.50 -3.87
CA GLY A 47 1.27 11.63 -4.78
C GLY A 47 1.65 10.36 -5.57
N ASN A 48 0.92 9.25 -5.42
CA ASN A 48 1.14 8.02 -6.21
C ASN A 48 0.20 7.98 -7.40
N GLY A 49 0.74 7.80 -8.60
CA GLY A 49 0.00 7.88 -9.86
C GLY A 49 -0.95 6.71 -10.12
N GLY A 50 -2.15 7.04 -10.60
CA GLY A 50 -3.12 6.09 -11.14
C GLY A 50 -2.94 5.80 -12.64
N PRO A 51 -3.69 4.85 -13.20
CA PRO A 51 -3.73 4.60 -14.64
C PRO A 51 -4.39 5.75 -15.41
N ASN A 52 -4.15 5.86 -16.72
CA ASN A 52 -4.92 6.78 -17.57
C ASN A 52 -6.37 6.28 -17.71
N ILE A 53 -7.35 7.18 -17.72
CA ILE A 53 -8.78 6.81 -17.81
C ILE A 53 -9.42 7.54 -18.99
N GLY A 54 -9.93 6.77 -19.97
CA GLY A 54 -10.73 7.32 -21.06
C GLY A 54 -12.17 7.69 -20.64
N PRO A 55 -12.92 8.39 -21.51
CA PRO A 55 -14.33 8.69 -21.29
C PRO A 55 -15.17 7.43 -20.99
N TYR A 56 -16.03 7.49 -19.98
CA TYR A 56 -16.87 6.38 -19.53
C TYR A 56 -16.12 5.05 -19.32
N GLY A 57 -14.82 5.13 -19.02
CA GLY A 57 -13.91 4.00 -18.98
C GLY A 57 -13.20 3.86 -17.64
N GLY A 58 -12.17 3.03 -17.65
CA GLY A 58 -11.45 2.59 -16.45
C GLY A 58 -11.88 1.20 -16.01
N GLY A 59 -11.43 0.81 -14.83
CA GLY A 59 -11.57 -0.55 -14.32
C GLY A 59 -10.64 -1.57 -15.02
N GLY A 60 -10.31 -2.65 -14.31
CA GLY A 60 -9.56 -3.79 -14.86
C GLY A 60 -8.03 -3.58 -14.98
N SER A 61 -7.52 -2.43 -14.54
CA SER A 61 -6.09 -2.14 -14.44
C SER A 61 -5.77 -1.43 -13.13
N GLN A 62 -4.68 -1.84 -12.50
CA GLN A 62 -4.24 -1.32 -11.21
C GLN A 62 -2.80 -0.84 -11.30
N ASN A 63 -2.56 0.38 -10.80
CA ASN A 63 -1.21 0.90 -10.58
C ASN A 63 -0.87 0.78 -9.10
N CYS A 64 0.34 0.30 -8.79
CA CYS A 64 0.82 0.22 -7.43
C CYS A 64 1.61 1.49 -7.05
N CYS A 65 1.48 2.04 -5.85
CA CYS A 65 0.50 1.77 -4.78
C CYS A 65 0.36 3.02 -3.90
N VAL A 66 -0.78 3.21 -3.25
CA VAL A 66 -0.89 4.17 -2.13
C VAL A 66 -0.48 3.51 -0.82
N SER A 67 0.33 4.20 -0.02
CA SER A 67 0.70 3.73 1.32
C SER A 67 -0.38 4.04 2.35
N LEU A 68 -1.04 3.03 2.91
CA LEU A 68 -2.10 3.16 3.91
C LEU A 68 -1.66 2.56 5.26
N PRO A 69 -2.17 3.04 6.40
CA PRO A 69 -1.96 2.36 7.67
C PRO A 69 -2.58 0.96 7.62
N ARG A 70 -1.96 -0.01 8.29
CA ARG A 70 -2.46 -1.40 8.35
C ARG A 70 -3.83 -1.48 9.02
N GLN A 71 -4.10 -0.61 9.99
CA GLN A 71 -5.38 -0.56 10.69
C GLN A 71 -6.18 0.66 10.26
N TRP A 72 -7.44 0.43 9.90
CA TRP A 72 -8.39 1.50 9.63
C TRP A 72 -8.76 2.23 10.93
N HIS A 73 -9.02 3.54 10.81
CA HIS A 73 -9.59 4.34 11.88
C HIS A 73 -10.53 5.41 11.30
N PRO A 74 -11.49 5.94 12.11
CA PRO A 74 -12.28 7.08 11.72
C PRO A 74 -11.39 8.29 11.35
N GLY A 75 -11.76 8.99 10.29
CA GLY A 75 -11.00 10.14 9.79
C GLY A 75 -9.76 9.79 8.94
N LEU A 76 -9.54 8.52 8.61
CA LEU A 76 -8.52 8.15 7.62
C LEU A 76 -8.91 8.70 6.23
N THR A 77 -8.13 9.67 5.75
CA THR A 77 -8.33 10.33 4.45
C THR A 77 -7.11 10.16 3.54
N VAL A 78 -7.34 10.33 2.25
CA VAL A 78 -6.29 10.45 1.24
C VAL A 78 -6.48 11.76 0.47
N VAL A 79 -5.40 12.30 -0.08
CA VAL A 79 -5.45 13.43 -1.00
C VAL A 79 -5.50 12.89 -2.41
N VAL A 80 -6.49 13.34 -3.19
CA VAL A 80 -6.63 13.00 -4.61
C VAL A 80 -6.40 14.26 -5.44
N GLU A 81 -5.41 14.19 -6.31
CA GLU A 81 -5.08 15.23 -7.28
C GLU A 81 -5.38 14.68 -8.67
N TRP A 82 -6.06 15.45 -9.53
CA TRP A 82 -6.43 14.98 -10.86
C TRP A 82 -6.71 16.12 -11.82
N GLU A 83 -6.64 15.82 -13.11
CA GLU A 83 -7.00 16.71 -14.21
C GLU A 83 -7.78 15.94 -15.27
N LYS A 84 -8.80 16.58 -15.85
CA LYS A 84 -9.50 16.09 -17.05
C LYS A 84 -9.16 16.91 -18.28
N ASP A 85 -9.40 16.32 -19.44
CA ASP A 85 -9.52 17.07 -20.70
C ASP A 85 -10.46 18.28 -20.52
N PRO A 86 -10.10 19.47 -21.04
CA PRO A 86 -10.88 20.71 -20.89
C PRO A 86 -12.38 20.53 -21.15
#